data_AF-A0A9D7P9G3-F1
#
_entry.id   AF-A0A9D7P9G3-F1
#
_cell.length_a   1.000
_cell.length_b   1.000
_cell.length_c   1.000
_cell.angle_alpha   90.00
_cell.angle_beta   90.00
_cell.angle_gamma   90.00
#
_symmetry.space_group_name_H-M   'P 1'
#
loop_
_entity.id
_entity.type
_entity.pdbx_description
1 polymer ?
#
loop_
_entity_poly.entity_id
_entity_poly.type
_entity_poly.pdbx_seq_one_letter_code
_entity_poly.pdbx_strand_id
1 'polypeptide(L)'
;MATTWRDLLLNQLDFYWKVQLQPQLESLTDDEYLREPIHEEWLRNHGHDMWGGGPFIVSGPQIISIAWGMANIGRDIFGRPARVLFGGSEALDEVRLFGHDPDQPETLPPTAEGGLALLEQGYTLWHDGIASLDDDALLRPIGPKGDLFADESMAALVLHLNREAATQGAAICLLLDLYRGGPRRAEPEPYAPLPWEDGVYSSPLPANAGFLLLRTDYSDDAAWSTALEAATAVYPGSEWNVGAALTTLEGPELDGLTPEEIVALPRDADLFVLAVADSQTMRDNTILFMDLSRYSDEIGRTFRAIPEAVETIVVNLEIGNVSFFELADEADADGVFRYA
;
A
#
# COMPACT_ATOMS: atom_id res chain seq x y z
N MET A 1 5.99 24.45 -10.05
CA MET A 1 4.78 24.71 -10.89
C MET A 1 3.57 24.73 -9.96
N ALA A 2 2.45 25.34 -10.35
CA ALA A 2 1.23 25.26 -9.55
C ALA A 2 0.58 23.88 -9.74
N THR A 3 0.22 23.21 -8.65
CA THR A 3 -0.49 21.91 -8.65
C THR A 3 -1.85 22.04 -9.33
N THR A 4 -2.19 21.09 -10.21
CA THR A 4 -3.48 21.03 -10.92
C THR A 4 -4.44 20.02 -10.30
N TRP A 5 -5.74 20.06 -10.63
CA TRP A 5 -6.68 19.02 -10.21
C TRP A 5 -6.28 17.65 -10.73
N ARG A 6 -5.77 17.58 -11.96
CA ARG A 6 -5.25 16.34 -12.53
C ARG A 6 -4.13 15.75 -11.66
N ASP A 7 -3.17 16.58 -11.24
CA ASP A 7 -2.04 16.13 -10.43
C ASP A 7 -2.53 15.54 -9.09
N LEU A 8 -3.46 16.22 -8.41
CA LEU A 8 -4.00 15.75 -7.13
C LEU A 8 -4.73 14.39 -7.26
N LEU A 9 -5.53 14.23 -8.32
CA LEU A 9 -6.31 13.01 -8.55
C LEU A 9 -5.43 11.81 -8.92
N LEU A 10 -4.43 12.03 -9.78
CA LEU A 10 -3.49 10.99 -10.17
C LEU A 10 -2.55 10.62 -9.02
N ASN A 11 -2.03 11.60 -8.28
CA ASN A 11 -1.14 11.32 -7.14
C ASN A 11 -1.83 10.48 -6.07
N GLN A 12 -3.11 10.72 -5.77
CA GLN A 12 -3.85 9.89 -4.83
C GLN A 12 -3.95 8.43 -5.32
N LEU A 13 -4.33 8.23 -6.59
CA LEU A 13 -4.46 6.89 -7.16
C LEU A 13 -3.12 6.17 -7.19
N ASP A 14 -2.07 6.85 -7.67
CA ASP A 14 -0.72 6.32 -7.80
C ASP A 14 -0.11 5.93 -6.46
N PHE A 15 -0.33 6.74 -5.43
CA PHE A 15 0.13 6.42 -4.10
C PHE A 15 -0.47 5.10 -3.60
N TYR A 16 -1.80 4.97 -3.64
CA TYR A 16 -2.47 3.72 -3.20
C TYR A 16 -2.06 2.52 -4.07
N TRP A 17 -1.93 2.73 -5.38
CA TRP A 17 -1.55 1.67 -6.31
C TRP A 17 -0.12 1.18 -6.06
N LYS A 18 0.86 2.07 -6.10
CA LYS A 18 2.30 1.74 -6.09
C LYS A 18 2.81 1.38 -4.69
N VAL A 19 2.22 1.98 -3.65
CA VAL A 19 2.71 1.80 -2.27
C VAL A 19 1.95 0.70 -1.54
N GLN A 20 0.63 0.57 -1.72
CA GLN A 20 -0.18 -0.35 -0.91
C GLN A 20 -0.59 -1.63 -1.65
N LEU A 21 -0.99 -1.53 -2.92
CA LEU A 21 -1.58 -2.67 -3.63
C LEU A 21 -0.56 -3.46 -4.46
N GLN A 22 0.08 -2.83 -5.44
CA GLN A 22 0.94 -3.51 -6.43
C GLN A 22 2.00 -4.41 -5.77
N PRO A 23 2.75 -3.97 -4.75
CA PRO A 23 3.81 -4.80 -4.19
C PRO A 23 3.30 -6.10 -3.54
N GLN A 24 2.12 -6.05 -2.93
CA GLN A 24 1.53 -7.24 -2.29
C GLN A 24 1.22 -8.35 -3.30
N LEU A 25 1.04 -7.99 -4.58
CA LEU A 25 0.59 -8.87 -5.64
C LEU A 25 1.72 -9.53 -6.43
N GLU A 26 2.97 -9.13 -6.25
CA GLU A 26 4.06 -9.62 -7.12
C GLU A 26 4.52 -11.04 -6.81
N SER A 27 4.32 -11.44 -5.55
CA SER A 27 4.51 -12.81 -5.10
C SER A 27 3.22 -13.62 -5.16
N LEU A 28 2.15 -13.09 -5.75
CA LEU A 28 0.84 -13.74 -5.81
C LEU A 28 0.91 -15.06 -6.58
N THR A 29 0.61 -16.14 -5.90
CA THR A 29 0.50 -17.47 -6.50
C THR A 29 -0.91 -17.76 -6.99
N ASP A 30 -1.06 -18.69 -7.93
CA ASP A 30 -2.38 -19.17 -8.37
C ASP A 30 -3.22 -19.72 -7.20
N ASP A 31 -2.56 -20.38 -6.24
CA ASP A 31 -3.20 -20.97 -5.04
C ASP A 31 -3.74 -19.92 -4.08
N GLU A 32 -3.07 -18.77 -3.94
CA GLU A 32 -3.54 -17.62 -3.16
C GLU A 32 -4.66 -16.89 -3.93
N TYR A 33 -4.44 -16.63 -5.22
CA TYR A 33 -5.36 -15.92 -6.10
C TYR A 33 -6.74 -16.58 -6.18
N LEU A 34 -6.77 -17.92 -6.31
CA LEU A 34 -8.01 -18.72 -6.40
C LEU A 34 -8.60 -19.09 -5.02
N ARG A 35 -7.95 -18.70 -3.92
CA ARG A 35 -8.40 -19.09 -2.58
C ARG A 35 -9.72 -18.43 -2.22
N GLU A 36 -10.67 -19.23 -1.75
CA GLU A 36 -11.92 -18.73 -1.16
C GLU A 36 -11.70 -18.31 0.32
N PRO A 37 -12.35 -17.24 0.79
CA PRO A 37 -12.25 -16.77 2.16
C PRO A 37 -12.83 -17.79 3.11
N ILE A 38 -12.22 -17.85 4.30
CA ILE A 38 -12.51 -18.81 5.36
C ILE A 38 -13.88 -18.46 5.96
N HIS A 39 -14.98 -18.86 5.33
CA HIS A 39 -16.26 -19.20 5.96
C HIS A 39 -17.26 -19.61 4.87
N GLU A 40 -17.36 -20.91 4.60
CA GLU A 40 -18.42 -21.49 3.76
C GLU A 40 -19.84 -21.09 4.21
N GLU A 41 -20.02 -20.72 5.49
CA GLU A 41 -21.30 -20.26 6.04
C GLU A 41 -21.71 -18.86 5.57
N TRP A 42 -20.75 -17.98 5.25
CA TRP A 42 -21.04 -16.65 4.70
C TRP A 42 -21.54 -16.76 3.25
N LEU A 43 -20.95 -17.68 2.48
CA LEU A 43 -21.38 -18.07 1.14
C LEU A 43 -22.76 -18.77 1.13
N ARG A 44 -23.03 -19.65 2.12
CA ARG A 44 -24.30 -20.39 2.22
C ARG A 44 -25.51 -19.50 2.54
N ASN A 45 -25.33 -18.40 3.28
CA ASN A 45 -26.43 -17.49 3.64
C ASN A 45 -26.72 -16.41 2.58
N HIS A 46 -25.84 -16.18 1.61
CA HIS A 46 -25.99 -15.15 0.57
C HIS A 46 -25.93 -15.75 -0.84
N GLY A 47 -26.34 -17.02 -0.98
CA GLY A 47 -26.06 -17.86 -2.14
C GLY A 47 -26.28 -17.17 -3.48
N HIS A 48 -25.28 -17.26 -4.37
CA HIS A 48 -25.27 -17.03 -5.83
C HIS A 48 -25.94 -15.77 -6.44
N ASP A 49 -26.73 -15.01 -5.68
CA ASP A 49 -27.58 -13.91 -6.14
C ASP A 49 -26.98 -12.53 -5.86
N MET A 50 -25.67 -12.44 -5.57
CA MET A 50 -24.98 -11.14 -5.46
C MET A 50 -24.88 -10.39 -6.80
N TRP A 51 -25.40 -10.99 -7.89
CA TRP A 51 -25.65 -10.33 -9.17
C TRP A 51 -26.99 -9.56 -9.21
N GLY A 52 -27.86 -9.68 -8.19
CA GLY A 52 -29.21 -9.09 -8.18
C GLY A 52 -29.32 -7.85 -7.29
N GLY A 53 -29.64 -6.71 -7.90
CA GLY A 53 -29.82 -5.41 -7.25
C GLY A 53 -30.91 -5.37 -6.17
N GLY A 54 -30.55 -5.71 -4.93
CA GLY A 54 -31.36 -5.50 -3.73
C GLY A 54 -31.11 -4.13 -3.08
N PRO A 55 -32.08 -3.60 -2.29
CA PRO A 55 -32.08 -2.22 -1.80
C PRO A 55 -31.10 -1.93 -0.65
N PHE A 56 -30.22 -2.88 -0.30
CA PHE A 56 -29.21 -2.72 0.73
C PHE A 56 -27.83 -2.74 0.07
N ILE A 57 -27.39 -1.58 -0.40
CA ILE A 57 -25.98 -1.35 -0.70
C ILE A 57 -25.26 -1.34 0.66
N VAL A 58 -24.74 -2.49 1.08
CA VAL A 58 -23.75 -2.51 2.15
C VAL A 58 -22.48 -1.95 1.53
N SER A 59 -22.22 -0.66 1.77
CA SER A 59 -20.99 0.03 1.38
C SER A 59 -19.83 -0.54 2.20
N GLY A 60 -19.16 -1.55 1.65
CA GLY A 60 -17.98 -2.21 2.20
C GLY A 60 -17.40 -3.17 1.15
N PRO A 61 -16.13 -3.61 1.27
CA PRO A 61 -15.53 -4.53 0.31
C PRO A 61 -16.30 -5.86 0.32
N GLN A 62 -17.02 -6.14 -0.76
CA GLN A 62 -17.75 -7.41 -0.99
C GLN A 62 -16.82 -8.47 -1.59
N ILE A 63 -15.58 -8.57 -1.07
CA ILE A 63 -14.59 -9.47 -1.67
C ILE A 63 -14.87 -10.90 -1.24
N ILE A 64 -15.31 -11.69 -2.22
CA ILE A 64 -15.52 -13.13 -2.07
C ILE A 64 -14.25 -13.91 -2.40
N SER A 65 -13.24 -13.34 -3.05
CA SER A 65 -11.91 -13.94 -3.29
C SER A 65 -10.94 -12.89 -3.85
N ILE A 66 -9.63 -13.13 -3.77
CA ILE A 66 -8.62 -12.24 -4.37
C ILE A 66 -8.88 -12.08 -5.88
N ALA A 67 -9.15 -13.18 -6.59
CA ALA A 67 -9.55 -13.15 -8.00
C ALA A 67 -10.75 -12.25 -8.29
N TRP A 68 -11.79 -12.30 -7.44
CA TRP A 68 -12.95 -11.43 -7.59
C TRP A 68 -12.58 -9.96 -7.34
N GLY A 69 -11.81 -9.68 -6.28
CA GLY A 69 -11.38 -8.32 -5.95
C GLY A 69 -10.59 -7.67 -7.08
N MET A 70 -9.61 -8.39 -7.63
CA MET A 70 -8.78 -7.91 -8.75
C MET A 70 -9.61 -7.67 -10.01
N ALA A 71 -10.52 -8.58 -10.35
CA ALA A 71 -11.41 -8.39 -11.49
C ALA A 71 -12.37 -7.22 -11.27
N ASN A 72 -12.90 -7.03 -10.06
CA ASN A 72 -13.76 -5.89 -9.74
C ASN A 72 -13.02 -4.55 -9.93
N ILE A 73 -11.77 -4.45 -9.46
CA ILE A 73 -10.95 -3.24 -9.69
C ILE A 73 -10.65 -3.07 -11.19
N GLY A 74 -10.04 -4.07 -11.82
CA GLY A 74 -9.55 -3.98 -13.19
C GLY A 74 -10.66 -3.82 -14.23
N ARG A 75 -11.74 -4.61 -14.11
CA ARG A 75 -12.85 -4.62 -15.07
C ARG A 75 -13.91 -3.57 -14.75
N ASP A 76 -14.39 -3.53 -13.52
CA ASP A 76 -15.64 -2.82 -13.19
C ASP A 76 -15.38 -1.39 -12.69
N ILE A 77 -14.46 -1.21 -11.74
CA ILE A 77 -14.13 0.11 -11.17
C ILE A 77 -13.34 0.96 -12.16
N PHE A 78 -12.37 0.38 -12.87
CA PHE A 78 -11.52 1.12 -13.79
C PHE A 78 -11.82 0.85 -15.26
N GLY A 79 -11.78 -0.42 -15.69
CA GLY A 79 -11.81 -0.77 -17.10
C GLY A 79 -13.11 -0.36 -17.82
N ARG A 80 -14.27 -0.53 -17.17
CA ARG A 80 -15.56 -0.16 -17.75
C ARG A 80 -15.71 1.36 -17.84
N PRO A 81 -15.55 2.15 -16.74
CA PRO A 81 -15.57 3.61 -16.83
C PRO A 81 -14.59 4.16 -17.86
N ALA A 82 -13.36 3.64 -17.90
CA ALA A 82 -12.37 4.08 -18.88
C ALA A 82 -12.82 3.86 -20.32
N ARG A 83 -13.37 2.67 -20.63
CA ARG A 83 -13.89 2.35 -21.97
C ARG A 83 -15.10 3.23 -22.35
N VAL A 84 -16.03 3.43 -21.43
CA VAL A 84 -17.25 4.23 -21.68
C VAL A 84 -16.94 5.72 -21.89
N LEU A 85 -16.05 6.28 -21.08
CA LEU A 85 -15.75 7.70 -21.06
C LEU A 85 -14.66 8.10 -22.07
N PHE A 86 -13.65 7.25 -22.28
CA PHE A 86 -12.46 7.59 -23.07
C PHE A 86 -12.29 6.72 -24.33
N GLY A 87 -13.00 5.59 -24.44
CA GLY A 87 -12.80 4.61 -25.52
C GLY A 87 -13.30 5.01 -26.91
N GLY A 88 -14.09 6.08 -27.04
CA GLY A 88 -14.43 6.71 -28.33
C GLY A 88 -15.21 5.87 -29.36
N SER A 89 -15.84 4.77 -28.95
CA SER A 89 -16.60 3.88 -29.85
C SER A 89 -18.10 4.20 -29.81
N GLU A 90 -18.74 4.34 -30.98
CA GLU A 90 -20.21 4.50 -31.12
C GLU A 90 -20.99 3.34 -30.47
N ALA A 91 -20.40 2.14 -30.42
CA ALA A 91 -21.00 0.98 -29.76
C ALA A 91 -21.14 1.15 -28.23
N LEU A 92 -20.42 2.11 -27.64
CA LEU A 92 -20.44 2.40 -26.19
C LEU A 92 -21.31 3.61 -25.83
N ASP A 93 -21.98 4.25 -26.80
CA ASP A 93 -22.80 5.44 -26.53
C ASP A 93 -24.10 5.12 -25.77
N GLU A 94 -24.62 3.90 -25.92
CA GLU A 94 -25.74 3.41 -25.14
C GLU A 94 -25.30 2.77 -23.80
N VAL A 95 -24.01 2.50 -23.65
CA VAL A 95 -23.43 1.90 -22.43
C VAL A 95 -23.30 2.98 -21.36
N ARG A 96 -23.77 2.68 -20.14
CA ARG A 96 -23.67 3.55 -18.96
C ARG A 96 -22.56 3.09 -18.04
N LEU A 97 -22.04 4.02 -17.22
CA LEU A 97 -21.00 3.72 -16.23
C LEU A 97 -21.37 2.51 -15.36
N PHE A 98 -22.60 2.52 -14.84
CA PHE A 98 -23.13 1.48 -13.97
C PHE A 98 -24.29 0.77 -14.66
N GLY A 99 -24.29 -0.57 -14.65
CA GLY A 99 -25.34 -1.39 -15.27
C GLY A 99 -24.85 -2.78 -15.63
N HIS A 100 -25.79 -3.73 -15.73
CA HIS A 100 -25.50 -5.08 -16.22
C HIS A 100 -25.49 -5.09 -17.74
N ASP A 101 -24.30 -5.27 -18.31
CA ASP A 101 -24.18 -5.64 -19.72
C ASP A 101 -24.55 -7.13 -19.87
N PRO A 102 -25.57 -7.49 -20.66
CA PRO A 102 -25.94 -8.89 -20.87
C PRO A 102 -24.84 -9.70 -21.57
N ASP A 103 -23.87 -9.03 -22.22
CA ASP A 103 -22.77 -9.64 -22.97
C ASP A 103 -21.45 -9.77 -22.17
N GLN A 104 -21.45 -9.48 -20.86
CA GLN A 104 -20.25 -9.54 -20.03
C GLN A 104 -20.24 -10.75 -19.07
N PRO A 105 -19.91 -11.96 -19.55
CA PRO A 105 -19.23 -12.94 -18.74
C PRO A 105 -17.77 -13.00 -19.21
N GLU A 106 -16.95 -12.03 -18.84
CA GLU A 106 -15.53 -12.33 -18.72
C GLU A 106 -15.40 -13.23 -17.50
N THR A 107 -15.30 -14.55 -17.77
CA THR A 107 -14.84 -15.52 -16.78
C THR A 107 -13.62 -14.95 -16.09
N LEU A 108 -13.64 -14.91 -14.74
CA LEU A 108 -12.48 -14.50 -13.97
C LEU A 108 -11.23 -15.19 -14.53
N PRO A 109 -10.13 -14.47 -14.75
CA PRO A 109 -8.91 -15.09 -15.23
C PRO A 109 -8.57 -16.28 -14.33
N PRO A 110 -8.23 -17.46 -14.88
CA PRO A 110 -8.05 -18.67 -14.09
C PRO A 110 -6.70 -18.72 -13.37
N THR A 111 -5.82 -17.74 -13.59
CA THR A 111 -4.46 -17.65 -13.03
C THR A 111 -4.21 -16.27 -12.44
N ALA A 112 -3.28 -16.19 -11.49
CA ALA A 112 -2.80 -14.96 -10.89
C ALA A 112 -2.23 -14.02 -11.95
N GLU A 113 -1.44 -14.54 -12.90
CA GLU A 113 -0.90 -13.78 -14.03
C GLU A 113 -2.01 -13.13 -14.86
N GLY A 114 -3.07 -13.88 -15.19
CA GLY A 114 -4.20 -13.33 -15.94
C GLY A 114 -4.98 -12.28 -15.14
N GLY A 115 -5.11 -12.49 -13.82
CA GLY A 115 -5.73 -11.54 -12.90
C GLY A 115 -4.95 -10.23 -12.83
N LEU A 116 -3.62 -10.31 -12.71
CA LEU A 116 -2.71 -9.17 -12.68
C LEU A 116 -2.79 -8.38 -14.00
N ALA A 117 -2.74 -9.07 -15.15
CA ALA A 117 -2.85 -8.42 -16.44
C ALA A 117 -4.18 -7.67 -16.62
N LEU A 118 -5.30 -8.24 -16.16
CA LEU A 118 -6.60 -7.58 -16.18
C LEU A 118 -6.63 -6.35 -15.26
N LEU A 119 -6.06 -6.48 -14.06
CA LEU A 119 -5.96 -5.41 -13.07
C LEU A 119 -5.12 -4.23 -13.59
N GLU A 120 -3.93 -4.50 -14.12
CA GLU A 120 -3.03 -3.50 -14.71
C GLU A 120 -3.61 -2.83 -15.96
N GLN A 121 -4.29 -3.60 -16.82
CA GLN A 121 -5.00 -3.03 -17.97
C GLN A 121 -6.05 -2.01 -17.54
N GLY A 122 -6.86 -2.36 -16.52
CA GLY A 122 -7.86 -1.46 -15.97
C GLY A 122 -7.25 -0.16 -15.45
N TYR A 123 -6.24 -0.28 -14.58
CA TYR A 123 -5.51 0.86 -14.02
C TYR A 123 -4.93 1.76 -15.13
N THR A 124 -4.25 1.17 -16.12
CA THR A 124 -3.62 1.94 -17.22
C THR A 124 -4.66 2.71 -18.02
N LEU A 125 -5.76 2.06 -18.42
CA LEU A 125 -6.82 2.71 -19.20
C LEU A 125 -7.46 3.88 -18.43
N TRP A 126 -7.67 3.70 -17.13
CA TRP A 126 -8.28 4.72 -16.28
C TRP A 126 -7.32 5.88 -16.02
N HIS A 127 -6.09 5.57 -15.63
CA HIS A 127 -5.02 6.53 -15.38
C HIS A 127 -4.77 7.41 -16.61
N ASP A 128 -4.56 6.80 -17.78
CA ASP A 128 -4.32 7.53 -19.04
C ASP A 128 -5.51 8.38 -19.46
N GLY A 129 -6.72 7.89 -19.18
CA GLY A 129 -7.97 8.63 -19.35
C GLY A 129 -7.97 9.93 -18.55
N ILE A 130 -7.68 9.88 -17.26
CA ILE A 130 -7.58 11.07 -16.39
C ILE A 130 -6.45 11.98 -16.88
N ALA A 131 -5.29 11.41 -17.20
CA ALA A 131 -4.13 12.16 -17.67
C ALA A 131 -4.42 12.98 -18.95
N SER A 132 -5.37 12.52 -19.78
CA SER A 132 -5.77 13.19 -21.01
C SER A 132 -6.66 14.43 -20.81
N LEU A 133 -7.26 14.61 -19.62
CA LEU A 133 -8.21 15.69 -19.33
C LEU A 133 -7.51 16.92 -18.77
N ASP A 134 -7.99 18.13 -19.09
CA ASP A 134 -7.60 19.36 -18.38
C ASP A 134 -8.52 19.68 -17.18
N ASP A 135 -8.12 20.63 -16.35
CA ASP A 135 -8.87 21.00 -15.13
C ASP A 135 -10.31 21.47 -15.45
N ASP A 136 -10.51 22.16 -16.56
CA ASP A 136 -11.84 22.57 -17.01
C ASP A 136 -12.70 21.36 -17.37
N ALA A 137 -12.14 20.34 -18.05
CA ALA A 137 -12.84 19.10 -18.35
C ALA A 137 -13.11 18.28 -17.08
N LEU A 138 -12.17 18.25 -16.13
CA LEU A 138 -12.33 17.56 -14.84
C LEU A 138 -13.47 18.14 -14.00
N LEU A 139 -13.74 19.45 -14.11
CA LEU A 139 -14.81 20.11 -13.35
C LEU A 139 -16.18 20.10 -14.05
N ARG A 140 -16.28 19.60 -15.29
CA ARG A 140 -17.56 19.51 -16.01
C ARG A 140 -18.39 18.32 -15.54
N PRO A 141 -19.74 18.43 -15.58
CA PRO A 141 -20.62 17.29 -15.39
C PRO A 141 -20.32 16.17 -16.39
N ILE A 142 -20.41 14.92 -15.94
CA ILE A 142 -20.16 13.73 -16.77
C ILE A 142 -21.18 13.62 -17.90
N GLY A 143 -22.41 14.08 -17.66
CA GLY A 143 -23.52 14.01 -18.62
C GLY A 143 -24.14 12.61 -18.70
N PRO A 144 -24.93 12.33 -19.76
CA PRO A 144 -25.80 11.15 -19.82
C PRO A 144 -25.11 9.79 -19.62
N LYS A 145 -23.81 9.69 -19.93
CA LYS A 145 -23.01 8.48 -19.70
C LYS A 145 -22.86 8.14 -18.21
N GLY A 146 -22.90 9.15 -17.35
CA GLY A 146 -22.75 9.05 -15.90
C GLY A 146 -23.95 8.42 -15.17
N ASP A 147 -25.11 8.34 -15.83
CA ASP A 147 -26.37 7.83 -15.25
C ASP A 147 -26.68 8.47 -13.88
N LEU A 148 -26.61 7.71 -12.78
CA LEU A 148 -26.79 8.23 -11.41
C LEU A 148 -25.79 9.35 -11.03
N PHE A 149 -24.67 9.44 -11.75
CA PHE A 149 -23.63 10.45 -11.58
C PHE A 149 -23.63 11.49 -12.71
N ALA A 150 -24.68 11.57 -13.55
CA ALA A 150 -24.68 12.45 -14.72
C ALA A 150 -24.41 13.93 -14.41
N ASP A 151 -24.91 14.41 -13.25
CA ASP A 151 -24.75 15.80 -12.81
C ASP A 151 -23.46 16.03 -12.01
N GLU A 152 -22.75 14.96 -11.63
CA GLU A 152 -21.49 15.06 -10.89
C GLU A 152 -20.33 15.46 -11.81
N SER A 153 -19.36 16.17 -11.26
CA SER A 153 -18.13 16.49 -12.00
C SER A 153 -17.30 15.23 -12.28
N MET A 154 -16.53 15.24 -13.37
CA MET A 154 -15.58 14.17 -13.65
C MET A 154 -14.60 13.95 -12.48
N ALA A 155 -14.11 15.02 -11.84
CA ALA A 155 -13.25 14.94 -10.66
C ALA A 155 -13.93 14.23 -9.47
N ALA A 156 -15.22 14.46 -9.24
CA ALA A 156 -15.97 13.78 -8.18
C ALA A 156 -16.08 12.27 -8.44
N LEU A 157 -16.31 11.87 -9.69
CA LEU A 157 -16.28 10.45 -10.09
C LEU A 157 -14.88 9.85 -9.92
N VAL A 158 -13.83 10.58 -10.29
CA VAL A 158 -12.44 10.09 -10.10
C VAL A 158 -12.14 9.85 -8.63
N LEU A 159 -12.46 10.79 -7.73
CA LEU A 159 -12.30 10.60 -6.29
C LEU A 159 -13.11 9.40 -5.78
N HIS A 160 -14.33 9.23 -6.27
CA HIS A 160 -15.17 8.10 -5.91
C HIS A 160 -14.54 6.77 -6.30
N LEU A 161 -14.10 6.61 -7.55
CA LEU A 161 -13.50 5.37 -8.05
C LEU A 161 -12.12 5.10 -7.44
N ASN A 162 -11.31 6.14 -7.18
CA ASN A 162 -10.07 6.02 -6.42
C ASN A 162 -10.33 5.45 -5.02
N ARG A 163 -11.33 5.98 -4.30
CA ARG A 163 -11.73 5.49 -2.97
C ARG A 163 -12.20 4.03 -3.03
N GLU A 164 -13.00 3.67 -4.05
CA GLU A 164 -13.45 2.29 -4.23
C GLU A 164 -12.30 1.34 -4.51
N ALA A 165 -11.38 1.71 -5.40
CA ALA A 165 -10.19 0.93 -5.68
C ALA A 165 -9.31 0.74 -4.44
N ALA A 166 -9.08 1.79 -3.65
CA ALA A 166 -8.35 1.69 -2.39
C ALA A 166 -9.05 0.74 -1.39
N THR A 167 -10.38 0.83 -1.30
CA THR A 167 -11.18 -0.04 -0.40
C THR A 167 -11.08 -1.51 -0.82
N GLN A 168 -11.20 -1.81 -2.12
CA GLN A 168 -11.07 -3.18 -2.63
C GLN A 168 -9.62 -3.66 -2.52
N GLY A 169 -8.64 -2.81 -2.82
CA GLY A 169 -7.21 -3.10 -2.70
C GLY A 169 -6.84 -3.49 -1.27
N ALA A 170 -7.27 -2.70 -0.27
CA ALA A 170 -7.03 -3.01 1.14
C ALA A 170 -7.64 -4.36 1.55
N ALA A 171 -8.81 -4.72 1.03
CA ALA A 171 -9.41 -6.01 1.31
C ALA A 171 -8.68 -7.18 0.61
N ILE A 172 -8.08 -6.96 -0.57
CA ILE A 172 -7.17 -7.94 -1.19
C ILE A 172 -5.93 -8.13 -0.30
N CYS A 173 -5.30 -7.05 0.16
CA CYS A 173 -4.13 -7.11 1.04
C CYS A 173 -4.45 -7.85 2.35
N LEU A 174 -5.60 -7.56 2.96
CA LEU A 174 -6.06 -8.27 4.16
C LEU A 174 -6.22 -9.78 3.91
N LEU A 175 -6.80 -10.19 2.77
CA LEU A 175 -6.94 -11.61 2.45
C LEU A 175 -5.58 -12.28 2.26
N LEU A 176 -4.64 -11.61 1.59
CA LEU A 176 -3.26 -12.09 1.45
C LEU A 176 -2.59 -12.27 2.80
N ASP A 177 -2.70 -11.28 3.69
CA ASP A 177 -2.14 -11.35 5.04
C ASP A 177 -2.75 -12.51 5.85
N LEU A 178 -4.06 -12.72 5.73
CA LEU A 178 -4.74 -13.85 6.38
C LEU A 178 -4.29 -15.20 5.82
N TYR A 179 -4.10 -15.31 4.50
CA TYR A 179 -3.64 -16.56 3.87
C TYR A 179 -2.18 -16.87 4.17
N ARG A 180 -1.32 -15.84 4.21
CA ARG A 180 0.12 -15.97 4.51
C ARG A 180 0.39 -16.13 6.01
N GLY A 181 -0.40 -15.47 6.85
CA GLY A 181 -0.25 -15.50 8.31
C GLY A 181 -0.75 -16.79 8.98
N GLY A 182 -1.60 -17.58 8.30
CA GLY A 182 -2.20 -18.80 8.84
C GLY A 182 -3.11 -18.56 10.07
N PRO A 183 -3.79 -19.60 10.60
CA PRO A 183 -4.62 -19.45 11.79
C PRO A 183 -3.75 -19.16 13.02
N ARG A 184 -3.69 -17.89 13.46
CA ARG A 184 -3.23 -17.53 14.79
C ARG A 184 -4.26 -18.00 15.83
N ARG A 185 -4.18 -19.26 16.23
CA ARG A 185 -4.68 -19.69 17.55
C ARG A 185 -3.61 -19.27 18.54
N ALA A 186 -3.75 -18.09 19.13
CA ALA A 186 -2.90 -17.70 20.25
C ALA A 186 -3.27 -18.57 21.45
N GLU A 187 -2.58 -19.70 21.62
CA GLU A 187 -2.25 -20.14 22.97
C GLU A 187 -0.98 -19.36 23.37
N PRO A 188 -0.95 -18.72 24.56
CA PRO A 188 0.22 -17.97 24.98
C PRO A 188 1.31 -18.96 25.39
N GLU A 189 2.21 -19.29 24.45
CA GLU A 189 3.42 -20.08 24.75
C GLU A 189 4.55 -19.15 25.24
N PRO A 190 5.30 -19.50 26.30
CA PRO A 190 6.35 -18.66 26.86
C PRO A 190 7.57 -18.64 25.92
N TYR A 191 8.16 -17.46 25.76
CA TYR A 191 9.37 -17.21 24.97
C TYR A 191 10.46 -18.28 25.19
N ALA A 192 10.80 -19.01 24.11
CA ALA A 192 11.97 -19.88 24.03
C ALA A 192 13.00 -19.22 23.09
N PRO A 193 14.31 -19.24 23.44
CA PRO A 193 15.33 -18.61 22.61
C PRO A 193 15.57 -19.40 21.32
N LEU A 194 15.66 -18.70 20.19
CA LEU A 194 15.89 -19.29 18.87
C LEU A 194 17.32 -19.86 18.76
N PRO A 195 17.50 -21.08 18.21
CA PRO A 195 18.82 -21.64 17.89
C PRO A 195 19.20 -21.30 16.44
N TRP A 196 20.38 -20.74 16.24
CA TRP A 196 21.01 -20.52 14.93
C TRP A 196 21.92 -21.69 14.57
N GLU A 197 21.54 -22.55 13.62
CA GLU A 197 22.49 -23.37 12.83
C GLU A 197 21.92 -23.70 11.43
N ASP A 198 22.84 -23.81 10.46
CA ASP A 198 22.74 -24.35 9.09
C ASP A 198 22.26 -23.45 7.93
N GLY A 199 23.16 -22.55 7.50
CA GLY A 199 23.69 -22.60 6.13
C GLY A 199 22.78 -22.34 4.93
N VAL A 200 21.66 -21.63 5.09
CA VAL A 200 20.87 -21.06 3.99
C VAL A 200 20.90 -19.55 4.14
N TYR A 201 21.24 -18.80 3.09
CA TYR A 201 21.13 -17.34 3.09
C TYR A 201 19.64 -16.97 3.23
N SER A 202 19.16 -16.87 4.48
CA SER A 202 17.91 -16.19 4.80
C SER A 202 18.18 -14.68 4.76
N SER A 203 17.31 -13.91 4.09
CA SER A 203 17.32 -12.45 4.20
C SER A 203 17.47 -12.04 5.68
N PRO A 204 18.45 -11.19 6.05
CA PRO A 204 18.55 -10.70 7.41
C PRO A 204 17.32 -9.87 7.80
N LEU A 205 16.59 -9.35 6.81
CA LEU A 205 15.36 -8.59 6.99
C LEU A 205 14.16 -9.57 7.05
N PRO A 206 13.47 -9.71 8.19
CA PRO A 206 12.37 -10.66 8.35
C PRO A 206 11.11 -10.20 7.61
N ALA A 207 10.39 -11.14 6.99
CA ALA A 207 9.03 -10.92 6.50
C ALA A 207 8.06 -10.85 7.70
N ASN A 208 7.25 -9.79 7.79
CA ASN A 208 6.18 -9.58 8.79
C ASN A 208 6.56 -8.99 10.16
N ALA A 209 7.67 -8.27 10.26
CA ALA A 209 7.93 -7.40 11.41
C ALA A 209 7.21 -6.04 11.23
N GLY A 210 6.88 -5.36 12.33
CA GLY A 210 6.51 -3.93 12.27
C GLY A 210 7.67 -3.09 11.72
N PHE A 211 7.53 -1.77 11.66
CA PHE A 211 8.56 -0.89 11.09
C PHE A 211 9.98 -1.22 11.61
N LEU A 212 10.90 -1.61 10.72
CA LEU A 212 12.19 -2.16 11.11
C LEU A 212 13.18 -1.06 11.52
N LEU A 213 13.94 -1.29 12.59
CA LEU A 213 15.08 -0.48 13.02
C LEU A 213 16.38 -1.31 12.94
N LEU A 214 17.18 -1.07 11.91
CA LEU A 214 18.45 -1.75 11.67
C LEU A 214 19.58 -1.10 12.46
N ARG A 215 20.29 -1.87 13.31
CA ARG A 215 21.51 -1.39 13.95
C ARG A 215 22.72 -1.64 13.05
N THR A 216 23.46 -0.58 12.71
CA THR A 216 24.66 -0.66 11.86
C THR A 216 25.93 -0.18 12.56
N ASP A 217 25.83 0.39 13.77
CA ASP A 217 26.98 0.74 14.60
C ASP A 217 26.96 -0.05 15.92
N TYR A 218 28.00 -0.85 16.12
CA TYR A 218 28.20 -1.66 17.33
C TYR A 218 29.30 -1.12 18.26
N SER A 219 29.74 0.13 18.08
CA SER A 219 30.84 0.73 18.84
C SER A 219 30.48 1.10 20.29
N ASP A 220 29.20 1.35 20.58
CA ASP A 220 28.72 1.72 21.92
C ASP A 220 27.29 1.20 22.20
N ASP A 221 27.19 0.15 23.04
CA ASP A 221 25.92 -0.46 23.44
C ASP A 221 25.06 0.45 24.35
N ALA A 222 25.69 1.35 25.10
CA ALA A 222 24.98 2.27 25.98
C ALA A 222 24.35 3.42 25.17
N ALA A 223 25.08 3.92 24.18
CA ALA A 223 24.54 4.85 23.19
C ALA A 223 23.39 4.22 22.40
N TRP A 224 23.55 2.96 21.97
CA TRP A 224 22.47 2.20 21.31
C TRP A 224 21.21 2.13 22.18
N SER A 225 21.36 1.70 23.44
CA SER A 225 20.22 1.59 24.36
C SER A 225 19.53 2.95 24.56
N THR A 226 20.31 4.04 24.65
CA THR A 226 19.79 5.40 24.78
C THR A 226 19.02 5.84 23.54
N ALA A 227 19.54 5.56 22.36
CA ALA A 227 18.89 5.90 21.09
C ALA A 227 17.60 5.09 20.88
N LEU A 228 17.60 3.80 21.20
CA LEU A 228 16.41 2.95 21.12
C LEU A 228 15.32 3.40 22.09
N GLU A 229 15.68 3.72 23.34
CA GLU A 229 14.76 4.27 24.33
C GLU A 229 14.17 5.61 23.84
N ALA A 230 15.00 6.49 23.27
CA ALA A 230 14.53 7.77 22.73
C ALA A 230 13.59 7.57 21.53
N ALA A 231 13.95 6.72 20.57
CA ALA A 231 13.16 6.50 19.36
C ALA A 231 11.79 5.83 19.63
N THR A 232 11.68 5.05 20.70
CA THR A 232 10.44 4.34 21.08
C THR A 232 9.67 5.02 22.23
N ALA A 233 10.17 6.13 22.75
CA ALA A 233 9.53 6.86 23.83
C ALA A 233 8.17 7.46 23.39
N VAL A 234 7.27 7.59 24.37
CA VAL A 234 6.02 8.33 24.22
C VAL A 234 6.27 9.78 24.62
N TYR A 235 6.25 10.70 23.65
CA TYR A 235 6.48 12.12 23.88
C TYR A 235 5.16 12.86 24.11
N PRO A 236 5.02 13.67 25.18
CA PRO A 236 3.80 14.44 25.39
C PRO A 236 3.53 15.41 24.25
N GLY A 237 2.35 15.29 23.63
CA GLY A 237 1.97 16.14 22.49
C GLY A 237 2.39 15.57 21.13
N SER A 238 2.93 14.36 21.07
CA SER A 238 2.95 13.60 19.82
C SER A 238 1.53 13.35 19.32
N GLU A 239 1.38 13.21 18.00
CA GLU A 239 0.08 13.17 17.33
C GLU A 239 -0.80 12.03 17.86
N TRP A 240 -0.21 10.87 18.19
CA TRP A 240 -0.93 9.66 18.56
C TRP A 240 -0.71 9.26 20.03
N ASN A 241 0.37 9.73 20.68
CA ASN A 241 0.73 9.44 22.07
C ASN A 241 0.83 7.94 22.37
N VAL A 242 1.41 7.17 21.45
CA VAL A 242 1.53 5.70 21.53
C VAL A 242 2.97 5.19 21.48
N GLY A 243 3.93 6.03 21.12
CA GLY A 243 5.32 5.66 20.83
C GLY A 243 5.47 5.00 19.46
N ALA A 244 6.69 4.97 18.94
CA ALA A 244 6.97 4.29 17.67
C ALA A 244 7.04 2.77 17.84
N ALA A 245 6.28 2.03 17.03
CA ALA A 245 6.32 0.57 17.00
C ALA A 245 7.49 0.08 16.12
N LEU A 246 8.69 0.01 16.70
CA LEU A 246 9.90 -0.42 15.98
C LEU A 246 10.27 -1.87 16.30
N THR A 247 10.60 -2.65 15.28
CA THR A 247 11.21 -3.98 15.45
C THR A 247 12.70 -3.89 15.19
N THR A 248 13.52 -4.11 16.22
CA THR A 248 14.98 -4.04 16.12
C THR A 248 15.55 -5.23 15.36
N LEU A 249 16.47 -4.95 14.44
CA LEU A 249 17.26 -5.96 13.75
C LEU A 249 18.74 -5.73 14.03
N GLU A 250 19.36 -6.74 14.65
CA GLU A 250 20.76 -6.73 15.07
C GLU A 250 21.49 -8.01 14.63
N GLY A 251 22.73 -7.87 14.17
CA GLY A 251 23.62 -8.96 13.77
C GLY A 251 25.02 -8.40 13.42
N PRO A 252 26.12 -9.10 13.75
CA PRO A 252 27.48 -8.61 13.48
C PRO A 252 27.76 -8.40 11.97
N GLU A 253 27.02 -9.05 11.09
CA GLU A 253 27.06 -8.86 9.64
C GLU A 253 26.51 -7.50 9.17
N LEU A 254 25.81 -6.78 10.05
CA LEU A 254 25.25 -5.45 9.78
C LEU A 254 26.19 -4.31 10.17
N ASP A 255 27.28 -4.62 10.89
CA ASP A 255 28.22 -3.64 11.39
C ASP A 255 28.91 -2.88 10.24
N GLY A 256 28.81 -1.55 10.29
CA GLY A 256 29.41 -0.64 9.32
C GLY A 256 28.71 -0.53 7.97
N LEU A 257 27.54 -1.16 7.78
CA LEU A 257 26.81 -1.06 6.50
C LEU A 257 26.41 0.39 6.19
N THR A 258 26.74 0.81 4.98
CA THR A 258 26.33 2.12 4.43
C THR A 258 24.91 2.07 3.84
N PRO A 259 24.24 3.23 3.71
CA PRO A 259 23.00 3.36 2.94
C PRO A 259 23.00 2.59 1.60
N GLU A 260 24.05 2.76 0.79
CA GLU A 260 24.15 2.12 -0.52
C GLU A 260 24.27 0.59 -0.42
N GLU A 261 24.97 0.08 0.59
CA GLU A 261 25.10 -1.36 0.84
C GLU A 261 23.79 -1.98 1.35
N ILE A 262 23.04 -1.24 2.19
CA ILE A 262 21.73 -1.67 2.68
C ILE A 262 20.73 -1.84 1.52
N VAL A 263 20.71 -0.90 0.58
CA VAL A 263 19.85 -0.99 -0.63
C VAL A 263 20.14 -2.26 -1.42
N ALA A 264 21.42 -2.67 -1.49
CA ALA A 264 21.88 -3.83 -2.21
C ALA A 264 21.66 -5.17 -1.49
N LEU A 265 21.20 -5.17 -0.22
CA LEU A 265 20.96 -6.40 0.52
C LEU A 265 19.85 -7.24 -0.14
N PRO A 266 20.03 -8.57 -0.25
CA PRO A 266 18.97 -9.46 -0.70
C PRO A 266 17.82 -9.42 0.30
N ARG A 267 16.60 -9.37 -0.23
CA ARG A 267 15.35 -9.22 0.54
C ARG A 267 14.34 -10.23 0.04
N ASP A 268 13.78 -11.00 0.96
CA ASP A 268 12.73 -12.00 0.67
C ASP A 268 11.31 -11.39 0.70
N ALA A 269 11.17 -10.15 1.20
CA ALA A 269 9.91 -9.41 1.29
C ALA A 269 10.08 -7.95 0.81
N ASP A 270 8.99 -7.37 0.29
CA ASP A 270 8.96 -5.97 -0.16
C ASP A 270 8.91 -5.01 1.02
N LEU A 271 10.10 -4.66 1.53
CA LEU A 271 10.30 -3.61 2.52
C LEU A 271 10.44 -2.26 1.82
N PHE A 272 9.47 -1.34 2.01
CA PHE A 272 9.45 -0.03 1.34
C PHE A 272 10.27 1.03 2.06
N VAL A 273 10.28 1.02 3.40
CA VAL A 273 11.01 2.00 4.21
C VAL A 273 11.68 1.28 5.37
N LEU A 274 12.88 1.73 5.72
CA LEU A 274 13.67 1.21 6.82
C LEU A 274 14.16 2.36 7.71
N ALA A 275 14.13 2.14 9.03
CA ALA A 275 14.87 2.98 9.98
C ALA A 275 16.25 2.37 10.24
N VAL A 276 17.27 3.20 10.36
CA VAL A 276 18.66 2.80 10.59
C VAL A 276 19.23 3.58 11.77
N ALA A 277 19.83 2.84 12.70
CA ALA A 277 20.66 3.36 13.78
C ALA A 277 22.13 3.20 13.41
N ASP A 278 22.75 4.31 13.00
CA ASP A 278 24.13 4.37 12.53
C ASP A 278 25.06 5.12 13.50
N SER A 279 26.29 5.37 13.08
CA SER A 279 27.27 6.08 13.91
C SER A 279 26.86 7.48 14.33
N GLN A 280 25.97 8.14 13.58
CA GLN A 280 25.44 9.43 13.97
C GLN A 280 24.32 9.27 15.00
N THR A 281 23.47 8.25 14.85
CA THR A 281 22.47 7.89 15.88
C THR A 281 23.11 7.71 17.25
N MET A 282 24.27 7.04 17.33
CA MET A 282 24.99 6.85 18.60
C MET A 282 25.48 8.17 19.23
N ARG A 283 25.56 9.26 18.46
CA ARG A 283 26.06 10.57 18.90
C ARG A 283 24.94 11.54 19.26
N ASP A 284 23.84 11.54 18.50
CA ASP A 284 22.80 12.56 18.60
C ASP A 284 21.37 12.00 18.72
N ASN A 285 21.22 10.68 18.82
CA ASN A 285 19.95 9.94 18.90
C ASN A 285 19.02 10.12 17.68
N THR A 286 19.46 10.78 16.60
CA THR A 286 18.65 10.88 15.39
C THR A 286 18.55 9.55 14.69
N ILE A 287 17.38 9.23 14.13
CA ILE A 287 17.14 8.01 13.36
C ILE A 287 17.18 8.34 11.88
N LEU A 288 17.92 7.56 11.10
CA LEU A 288 17.96 7.68 9.64
C LEU A 288 16.81 6.87 9.04
N PHE A 289 15.97 7.50 8.23
CA PHE A 289 14.94 6.84 7.44
C PHE A 289 15.41 6.71 5.99
N MET A 290 15.16 5.56 5.39
CA MET A 290 15.60 5.23 4.04
C MET A 290 14.46 4.64 3.21
N ASP A 291 14.29 5.14 1.99
CA ASP A 291 13.47 4.52 0.97
C ASP A 291 14.17 3.29 0.40
N LEU A 292 13.45 2.17 0.43
CA LEU A 292 13.88 0.87 -0.05
C LEU A 292 12.95 0.33 -1.15
N SER A 293 11.94 1.10 -1.54
CA SER A 293 10.98 0.72 -2.57
C SER A 293 11.66 0.54 -3.92
N ARG A 294 11.53 -0.66 -4.51
CA ARG A 294 12.06 -0.94 -5.86
C ARG A 294 11.27 -0.26 -6.99
N TYR A 295 10.12 0.34 -6.68
CA TYR A 295 9.32 1.14 -7.61
C TYR A 295 9.65 2.63 -7.55
N SER A 296 10.51 3.03 -6.63
CA SER A 296 10.92 4.42 -6.48
C SER A 296 12.04 4.75 -7.47
N ASP A 297 11.89 5.87 -8.17
CA ASP A 297 12.96 6.47 -8.98
C ASP A 297 14.09 7.04 -8.11
N GLU A 298 13.88 7.11 -6.79
CA GLU A 298 14.80 7.66 -5.78
C GLU A 298 15.17 6.61 -4.71
N ILE A 299 15.21 5.32 -5.07
CA ILE A 299 15.62 4.24 -4.15
C ILE A 299 16.93 4.59 -3.43
N GLY A 300 16.95 4.40 -2.11
CA GLY A 300 18.07 4.78 -1.25
C GLY A 300 18.07 6.24 -0.82
N ARG A 301 17.05 7.03 -1.18
CA ARG A 301 16.86 8.37 -0.62
C ARG A 301 16.73 8.28 0.89
N THR A 302 17.34 9.25 1.59
CA THR A 302 17.36 9.29 3.06
C THR A 302 17.00 10.65 3.62
N PHE A 303 16.50 10.67 4.85
CA PHE A 303 16.45 11.83 5.73
C PHE A 303 16.60 11.38 7.19
N ARG A 304 16.97 12.28 8.10
CA ARG A 304 17.04 11.97 9.53
C ARG A 304 15.84 12.51 10.28
N ALA A 305 15.51 11.95 11.43
CA ALA A 305 14.49 12.49 12.31
C ALA A 305 15.01 12.58 13.74
N ILE A 306 14.57 13.61 14.47
CA ILE A 306 14.72 13.65 15.93
C ILE A 306 13.84 12.58 16.59
N PRO A 307 14.20 12.07 17.78
CA PRO A 307 13.41 11.08 18.51
C PRO A 307 11.91 11.41 18.62
N GLU A 308 11.59 12.68 18.88
CA GLU A 308 10.22 13.17 19.05
C GLU A 308 9.34 13.01 17.80
N ALA A 309 9.94 12.96 16.60
CA ALA A 309 9.24 12.83 15.33
C ALA A 309 9.07 11.38 14.86
N VAL A 310 9.77 10.42 15.48
CA VAL A 310 9.80 9.02 15.03
C VAL A 310 8.42 8.37 15.08
N GLU A 311 7.64 8.60 16.15
CA GLU A 311 6.25 8.08 16.27
C GLU A 311 5.41 8.50 15.06
N THR A 312 5.39 9.80 14.77
CA THR A 312 4.57 10.36 13.70
C THR A 312 4.99 9.82 12.34
N ILE A 313 6.29 9.76 12.05
CA ILE A 313 6.79 9.21 10.79
C ILE A 313 6.37 7.75 10.63
N VAL A 314 6.63 6.91 11.64
CA VAL A 314 6.32 5.47 11.59
C VAL A 314 4.82 5.25 11.38
N VAL A 315 3.98 5.90 12.19
CA VAL A 315 2.52 5.73 12.07
C VAL A 315 2.00 6.19 10.72
N ASN A 316 2.45 7.36 10.22
CA ASN A 316 1.99 7.88 8.93
C ASN A 316 2.40 6.98 7.75
N LEU A 317 3.61 6.43 7.79
CA LEU A 317 4.08 5.51 6.76
C LEU A 317 3.36 4.14 6.84
N GLU A 318 3.17 3.59 8.05
CA GLU A 318 2.49 2.31 8.25
C GLU A 318 1.03 2.33 7.77
N ILE A 319 0.30 3.42 8.02
CA ILE A 319 -1.09 3.56 7.58
C ILE A 319 -1.22 4.15 6.17
N GLY A 320 -0.10 4.55 5.56
CA GLY A 320 -0.06 5.25 4.28
C GLY A 320 -0.85 6.56 4.28
N ASN A 321 -0.73 7.36 5.33
CA ASN A 321 -1.34 8.70 5.40
C ASN A 321 -0.47 9.76 4.73
N VAL A 322 0.86 9.62 4.79
CA VAL A 322 1.85 10.51 4.16
C VAL A 322 2.91 9.64 3.48
N SER A 323 3.44 10.11 2.34
CA SER A 323 4.50 9.42 1.63
C SER A 323 5.89 9.66 2.25
N PHE A 324 6.83 8.76 1.98
CA PHE A 324 8.23 8.96 2.37
C PHE A 324 8.81 10.25 1.77
N PHE A 325 8.49 10.57 0.51
CA PHE A 325 9.04 11.72 -0.20
C PHE A 325 8.55 13.06 0.36
N GLU A 326 7.29 13.13 0.78
CA GLU A 326 6.76 14.32 1.45
C GLU A 326 7.51 14.59 2.76
N LEU A 327 7.73 13.56 3.59
CA LEU A 327 8.52 13.69 4.81
C LEU A 327 9.98 14.05 4.53
N ALA A 328 10.56 13.48 3.48
CA ALA A 328 11.94 13.77 3.08
C ALA A 328 12.10 15.20 2.50
N ASP A 329 11.09 15.73 1.80
CA ASP A 329 11.06 17.10 1.28
C ASP A 329 10.81 18.14 2.38
N GLU A 330 10.12 17.76 3.46
CA GLU A 330 9.85 18.62 4.62
C GLU A 330 11.00 18.64 5.65
N ALA A 331 12.04 17.82 5.48
CA ALA A 331 13.21 17.87 6.35
C ALA A 331 13.88 19.26 6.29
N ASP A 332 14.42 19.71 7.44
CA ASP A 332 15.09 21.01 7.52
C ASP A 332 16.33 21.05 6.61
N ALA A 333 16.91 22.24 6.43
CA ALA A 333 18.10 22.43 5.58
C ALA A 333 19.33 21.60 5.99
N ASP A 334 19.35 21.06 7.21
CA ASP A 334 20.39 20.13 7.69
C ASP A 334 20.05 18.64 7.45
N GLY A 335 18.94 18.36 6.75
CA GLY A 335 18.46 17.02 6.42
C GLY A 335 17.77 16.31 7.59
N VAL A 336 17.46 17.03 8.67
CA VAL A 336 16.78 16.49 9.84
C VAL A 336 15.34 16.99 9.88
N PHE A 337 14.40 16.05 9.82
CA PHE A 337 12.99 16.28 10.02
C PHE A 337 12.71 16.55 11.50
N ARG A 338 12.09 17.70 11.75
CA ARG A 338 11.64 18.18 13.05
C ARG A 338 10.19 18.63 12.88
N TYR A 339 9.28 18.05 13.66
CA TYR A 339 7.89 18.52 13.65
C TYR A 339 7.85 19.97 14.17
N ALA A 340 7.07 20.84 13.51
CA ALA A 340 6.92 22.25 13.87
C ALA A 340 5.94 22.47 15.04
#